data_AF-A0A965PER8-F1
#
_entry.id   AF-A0A965PER8-F1
#
_cell.length_a   1.000
_cell.length_b   1.000
_cell.length_c   1.000
_cell.angle_alpha   90.00
_cell.angle_beta   90.00
_cell.angle_gamma   90.00
#
_symmetry.space_group_name_H-M   'P 1'
#
loop_
_entity.id
_entity.type
_entity.pdbx_description
1 polymer ?
#
loop_
_entity_poly.entity_id
_entity_poly.type
_entity_poly.pdbx_seq_one_letter_code
_entity_poly.pdbx_strand_id
1 'polypeptide(L)'
;MAAPIIKIKRSSVPGKKPTVDQLPLGELSLNTYDAEIFVRRERSGIGTDVVSVGIGATVTNILYVTKDGSDTNTGKKLGDAKATIAGAVSIATTGTVIKVSAGTYSENNPINIPEQVSIIGDSLREVSISPQNVGDDLFYVTNGNYIAEMSFTGAANTGAIFAFNPSGAGNITQSPYIQNCTNFVSNSIGMKINGNHASGNTKSMVLDSYTQYNQGGIGVSITNNGYAQLVSLFTICNDIAVYCGSGGVCDLTNSNSSFGNYGLVADGVSSIQQTGIITASADAGATTFTISGIGTSRLFDGQVVYFDDLYYEIESITIGAGGTGYTNAPTITISSPETAWGIAAEATATITNGSVSEVSLFSSGRGFETIPTITVSSPNIGINTAVLSVNVKPKYYSIISCTQPSSGICTFTINEQLPYAVGVGTTVPIFKQSRILASGHSFEYVGSGIAIETALPSTGGVSIQENEVNMRNGGLVVYTSTDQSGNFRIGDGVTIDQNSGTIFGNFYQRSVLANVTPYILALGG
;
A
#
# COMPACT_ATOMS: atom_id res chain seq x y z
N MET A 1 -47.38 -46.28 -41.84
CA MET A 1 -47.21 -44.84 -42.15
C MET A 1 -45.95 -44.37 -41.44
N ALA A 2 -44.94 -43.91 -42.18
CA ALA A 2 -43.78 -43.27 -41.58
C ALA A 2 -44.25 -41.99 -40.88
N ALA A 3 -43.83 -41.78 -39.62
CA ALA A 3 -44.11 -40.56 -38.89
C ALA A 3 -43.61 -39.34 -39.72
N PRO A 4 -44.35 -38.23 -39.77
CA PRO A 4 -43.92 -37.07 -40.54
C PRO A 4 -42.62 -36.53 -39.92
N ILE A 5 -41.49 -36.77 -40.60
CA ILE A 5 -40.22 -36.13 -40.28
C ILE A 5 -40.39 -34.65 -40.66
N ILE A 6 -40.50 -33.78 -39.67
CA ILE A 6 -40.43 -32.33 -39.88
C ILE A 6 -39.08 -32.03 -40.54
N LYS A 7 -39.08 -31.59 -41.82
CA LYS A 7 -37.86 -31.24 -42.55
C LYS A 7 -37.57 -29.75 -42.33
N ILE A 8 -36.47 -29.46 -41.63
CA ILE A 8 -35.97 -28.11 -41.37
C ILE A 8 -34.95 -27.74 -42.47
N LYS A 9 -34.99 -26.50 -42.98
CA LYS A 9 -33.96 -25.98 -43.89
C LYS A 9 -32.61 -25.95 -43.16
N ARG A 10 -31.56 -26.56 -43.73
CA ARG A 10 -30.28 -26.74 -43.03
C ARG A 10 -29.07 -26.24 -43.83
N SER A 11 -28.08 -25.73 -43.11
CA SER A 11 -26.76 -25.38 -43.62
C SER A 11 -25.68 -25.89 -42.66
N SER A 12 -24.52 -26.25 -43.19
CA SER A 12 -23.30 -26.53 -42.40
C SER A 12 -22.18 -25.53 -42.72
N VAL A 13 -22.49 -24.46 -43.45
CA VAL A 13 -21.52 -23.40 -43.78
C VAL A 13 -21.47 -22.41 -42.61
N PRO A 14 -20.28 -22.15 -42.02
CA PRO A 14 -20.13 -21.22 -40.90
C PRO A 14 -20.67 -19.82 -41.22
N GLY A 15 -21.40 -19.21 -40.28
CA GLY A 15 -21.95 -17.86 -40.39
C GLY A 15 -23.08 -17.68 -41.41
N LYS A 16 -23.54 -18.76 -42.07
CA LYS A 16 -24.59 -18.69 -43.09
C LYS A 16 -25.96 -18.56 -42.44
N LYS A 17 -26.63 -17.44 -42.72
CA LYS A 17 -28.02 -17.14 -42.34
C LYS A 17 -28.92 -17.05 -43.58
N PRO A 18 -30.20 -17.49 -43.50
CA PRO A 18 -31.13 -17.34 -44.61
C PRO A 18 -31.56 -15.88 -44.79
N THR A 19 -31.87 -15.50 -46.03
CA THR A 19 -32.55 -14.24 -46.33
C THR A 19 -34.06 -14.33 -46.05
N VAL A 20 -34.75 -13.19 -46.02
CA VAL A 20 -36.21 -13.11 -45.82
C VAL A 20 -36.98 -13.95 -46.86
N ASP A 21 -36.48 -14.02 -48.09
CA ASP A 21 -37.09 -14.81 -49.17
C ASP A 21 -36.78 -16.32 -49.04
N GLN A 22 -35.63 -16.66 -48.44
CA GLN A 22 -35.21 -18.03 -48.22
C GLN A 22 -35.93 -18.69 -47.03
N LEU A 23 -36.53 -17.91 -46.13
CA LEU A 23 -37.24 -18.39 -44.95
C LEU A 23 -38.65 -17.76 -44.85
N PRO A 24 -39.69 -18.43 -45.40
CA PRO A 24 -41.09 -18.04 -45.25
C PRO A 24 -41.55 -17.94 -43.79
N LEU A 25 -42.59 -17.15 -43.54
CA LEU A 25 -43.18 -17.00 -42.21
C LEU A 25 -43.72 -18.35 -41.71
N GLY A 26 -43.41 -18.69 -40.46
CA GLY A 26 -43.82 -19.97 -39.84
C GLY A 26 -42.87 -21.14 -40.08
N GLU A 27 -41.80 -20.97 -40.86
CA GLU A 27 -40.77 -22.00 -41.05
C GLU A 27 -39.58 -21.83 -40.10
N LEU A 28 -38.86 -22.94 -39.87
CA LEU A 28 -37.60 -22.98 -39.13
C LEU A 28 -36.45 -23.27 -40.10
N SER A 29 -35.29 -22.70 -39.82
CA SER A 29 -34.02 -23.16 -40.40
C SER A 29 -32.95 -23.34 -39.33
N LEU A 30 -31.98 -24.21 -39.59
CA LEU A 30 -30.89 -24.56 -38.67
C LEU A 30 -29.55 -24.44 -39.38
N ASN A 31 -28.63 -23.65 -38.82
CA ASN A 31 -27.22 -23.79 -39.12
C ASN A 31 -26.61 -24.83 -38.17
N THR A 32 -26.25 -25.99 -38.72
CA THR A 32 -25.68 -27.12 -37.98
C THR A 32 -24.22 -26.91 -37.58
N TYR A 33 -23.51 -25.96 -38.21
CA TYR A 33 -22.15 -25.59 -37.80
C TYR A 33 -22.20 -24.63 -36.60
N ASP A 34 -23.05 -23.61 -36.67
CA ASP A 34 -23.16 -22.57 -35.62
C ASP A 34 -24.16 -22.96 -34.50
N ALA A 35 -24.89 -24.07 -34.66
CA ALA A 35 -26.02 -24.50 -33.83
C ALA A 35 -27.13 -23.43 -33.68
N GLU A 36 -27.33 -22.61 -34.71
CA GLU A 36 -28.29 -21.50 -34.68
C GLU A 36 -29.60 -21.85 -35.40
N ILE A 37 -30.74 -21.59 -34.75
CA ILE A 37 -32.06 -21.67 -35.37
C ILE A 37 -32.46 -20.27 -35.84
N PHE A 38 -33.06 -20.15 -37.02
CA PHE A 38 -33.62 -18.88 -37.49
C PHE A 38 -35.12 -19.01 -37.78
N VAL A 39 -35.85 -17.93 -37.52
CA VAL A 39 -37.26 -17.73 -37.88
C VAL A 39 -37.44 -16.39 -38.57
N ARG A 40 -38.46 -16.29 -39.43
CA ARG A 40 -38.90 -15.00 -39.97
C ARG A 40 -39.86 -14.34 -38.98
N ARG A 41 -39.63 -13.06 -38.71
CA ARG A 41 -40.50 -12.18 -37.92
C ARG A 41 -41.08 -11.11 -38.82
N GLU A 42 -42.39 -10.89 -38.71
CA GLU A 42 -43.12 -9.84 -39.43
C GLU A 42 -43.84 -8.94 -38.43
N ARG A 43 -43.62 -7.62 -38.53
CA ARG A 43 -44.29 -6.62 -37.70
C ARG A 43 -44.87 -5.52 -38.58
N SER A 44 -46.20 -5.41 -38.59
CA SER A 44 -46.93 -4.38 -39.35
C SER A 44 -46.44 -2.98 -38.97
N GLY A 45 -46.10 -2.16 -39.97
CA GLY A 45 -45.58 -0.80 -39.79
C GLY A 45 -44.11 -0.68 -39.37
N ILE A 46 -43.40 -1.79 -39.12
CA ILE A 46 -41.98 -1.79 -38.68
C ILE A 46 -41.07 -2.49 -39.71
N GLY A 47 -41.49 -3.64 -40.24
CA GLY A 47 -40.74 -4.37 -41.26
C GLY A 47 -40.70 -5.89 -41.05
N THR A 48 -40.02 -6.57 -41.97
CA THR A 48 -39.83 -8.03 -42.00
C THR A 48 -38.36 -8.37 -41.88
N ASP A 49 -38.00 -9.21 -40.92
CA ASP A 49 -36.62 -9.62 -40.66
C ASP A 49 -36.50 -11.12 -40.34
N VAL A 50 -35.31 -11.69 -40.60
CA VAL A 50 -34.94 -13.03 -40.11
C VAL A 50 -34.21 -12.84 -38.79
N VAL A 51 -34.70 -13.50 -37.74
CA VAL A 51 -34.13 -13.47 -36.40
C VAL A 51 -33.63 -14.86 -36.01
N SER A 52 -32.48 -14.91 -35.34
CA SER A 52 -32.05 -16.15 -34.68
C SER A 52 -32.86 -16.38 -33.41
N VAL A 53 -33.18 -17.63 -33.12
CA VAL A 53 -33.94 -18.09 -31.96
C VAL A 53 -33.08 -19.08 -31.20
N GLY A 54 -32.96 -18.91 -29.89
CA GLY A 54 -32.30 -19.87 -29.01
C GLY A 54 -30.80 -19.69 -28.81
N ILE A 55 -30.18 -18.69 -29.45
CA ILE A 55 -28.80 -18.28 -29.17
C ILE A 55 -28.81 -16.81 -28.80
N GLY A 56 -28.51 -16.50 -27.53
CA GLY A 56 -28.41 -15.12 -27.05
C GLY A 56 -27.46 -14.29 -27.93
N ALA A 57 -27.68 -12.97 -27.96
CA ALA A 57 -26.86 -12.06 -28.75
C ALA A 57 -25.37 -12.19 -28.37
N THR A 58 -24.51 -12.35 -29.38
CA THR A 58 -23.06 -12.27 -29.23
C THR A 58 -22.66 -10.81 -29.01
N VAL A 59 -21.85 -10.54 -27.98
CA VAL A 59 -21.30 -9.22 -27.73
C VAL A 59 -19.80 -9.25 -27.99
N THR A 60 -19.34 -8.48 -28.98
CA THR A 60 -17.96 -8.61 -29.51
C THR A 60 -16.87 -8.29 -28.48
N ASN A 61 -17.14 -7.37 -27.54
CA ASN A 61 -16.17 -6.91 -26.55
C ASN A 61 -16.45 -7.45 -25.13
N ILE A 62 -17.35 -8.43 -25.00
CA ILE A 62 -17.65 -9.06 -23.70
C ILE A 62 -17.36 -10.55 -23.78
N LEU A 63 -16.62 -11.04 -22.80
CA LEU A 63 -16.44 -12.47 -22.54
C LEU A 63 -17.17 -12.83 -21.26
N TYR A 64 -17.95 -13.89 -21.29
CA TYR A 64 -18.67 -14.44 -20.15
C TYR A 64 -17.90 -15.64 -19.60
N VAL A 65 -17.79 -15.68 -18.27
CA VAL A 65 -17.23 -16.80 -17.49
C VAL A 65 -18.33 -17.30 -16.57
N THR A 66 -18.61 -18.61 -16.61
CA THR A 66 -19.59 -19.25 -15.73
C THR A 66 -19.06 -20.60 -15.26
N LYS A 67 -19.53 -21.08 -14.10
CA LYS A 67 -19.10 -22.38 -13.58
C LYS A 67 -19.51 -23.57 -14.46
N ASP A 68 -20.58 -23.42 -15.24
CA ASP A 68 -21.07 -24.42 -16.20
C ASP A 68 -20.43 -24.28 -17.59
N GLY A 69 -19.54 -23.31 -17.77
CA GLY A 69 -18.84 -23.06 -19.03
C GLY A 69 -17.78 -24.11 -19.38
N SER A 70 -17.10 -23.89 -20.51
CA SER A 70 -15.94 -24.68 -20.96
C SER A 70 -14.90 -23.75 -21.57
N ASP A 71 -13.61 -23.95 -21.29
CA ASP A 71 -12.57 -23.08 -21.86
C ASP A 71 -12.37 -23.27 -23.37
N THR A 72 -12.94 -24.33 -23.94
CA THR A 72 -13.05 -24.53 -25.39
C THR A 72 -14.11 -23.65 -26.06
N ASN A 73 -15.02 -23.05 -25.28
CA ASN A 73 -16.10 -22.20 -25.78
C ASN A 73 -15.57 -20.84 -26.26
N THR A 74 -16.37 -20.07 -27.00
CA THR A 74 -15.92 -18.76 -27.48
C THR A 74 -15.91 -17.70 -26.38
N GLY A 75 -16.74 -17.85 -25.34
CA GLY A 75 -16.95 -16.86 -24.28
C GLY A 75 -17.88 -15.72 -24.66
N LYS A 76 -18.34 -15.60 -25.92
CA LYS A 76 -18.97 -14.35 -26.41
C LYS A 76 -20.46 -14.18 -26.05
N LYS A 77 -21.05 -15.19 -25.42
CA LYS A 77 -22.45 -15.22 -24.96
C LYS A 77 -22.57 -16.17 -23.77
N LEU A 78 -23.57 -15.96 -22.91
CA LEU A 78 -23.71 -16.69 -21.64
C LEU A 78 -23.84 -18.22 -21.82
N GLY A 79 -24.58 -18.68 -22.83
CA GLY A 79 -24.71 -20.11 -23.13
C GLY A 79 -23.49 -20.76 -23.80
N ASP A 80 -22.44 -19.98 -24.05
CA ASP A 80 -21.15 -20.39 -24.65
C ASP A 80 -20.00 -19.71 -23.87
N ALA A 81 -20.15 -19.66 -22.54
CA ALA A 81 -19.20 -19.03 -21.63
C ALA A 81 -17.94 -19.87 -21.43
N LYS A 82 -16.84 -19.20 -21.07
CA LYS A 82 -15.61 -19.83 -20.57
C LYS A 82 -15.86 -20.44 -19.18
N ALA A 83 -15.08 -21.45 -18.82
CA ALA A 83 -15.14 -22.06 -17.48
C ALA A 83 -14.31 -21.28 -16.45
N THR A 84 -13.20 -20.69 -16.91
CA THR A 84 -12.22 -20.00 -16.07
C THR A 84 -11.98 -18.57 -16.52
N ILE A 85 -11.52 -17.74 -15.58
CA ILE A 85 -11.06 -16.38 -15.86
C ILE A 85 -9.79 -16.46 -16.70
N ALA A 86 -8.85 -17.36 -16.39
CA ALA A 86 -7.66 -17.59 -17.21
C ALA A 86 -8.01 -17.94 -18.66
N GLY A 87 -9.02 -18.80 -18.88
CA GLY A 87 -9.53 -19.16 -20.20
C GLY A 87 -10.10 -17.97 -20.97
N ALA A 88 -10.81 -17.05 -20.30
CA ALA A 88 -11.27 -15.80 -20.91
C ALA A 88 -10.12 -14.82 -21.19
N VAL A 89 -9.20 -14.66 -20.25
CA VAL A 89 -8.01 -13.79 -20.39
C VAL A 89 -7.14 -14.23 -21.56
N SER A 90 -7.00 -15.54 -21.81
CA SER A 90 -6.19 -16.08 -22.91
C SER A 90 -6.60 -15.62 -24.32
N ILE A 91 -7.84 -15.16 -24.48
CA ILE A 91 -8.40 -14.66 -25.74
C ILE A 91 -8.80 -13.17 -25.67
N ALA A 92 -8.56 -12.52 -24.53
CA ALA A 92 -8.91 -11.13 -24.32
C ALA A 92 -7.93 -10.21 -25.07
N THR A 93 -8.46 -9.14 -25.65
CA THR A 93 -7.69 -8.06 -26.28
C THR A 93 -8.01 -6.72 -25.61
N THR A 94 -7.21 -5.70 -25.88
CA THR A 94 -7.44 -4.31 -25.45
C THR A 94 -8.92 -3.91 -25.62
N GLY A 95 -9.55 -3.42 -24.55
CA GLY A 95 -10.96 -3.03 -24.51
C GLY A 95 -11.96 -4.16 -24.21
N THR A 96 -11.49 -5.38 -23.93
CA THR A 96 -12.35 -6.52 -23.55
C THR A 96 -12.86 -6.35 -22.12
N VAL A 97 -14.15 -6.67 -21.90
CA VAL A 97 -14.75 -6.80 -20.57
C VAL A 97 -15.06 -8.28 -20.31
N ILE A 98 -14.50 -8.84 -19.26
CA ILE A 98 -14.80 -10.19 -18.78
C ILE A 98 -15.87 -10.08 -17.69
N LYS A 99 -17.00 -10.73 -17.89
CA LYS A 99 -18.13 -10.83 -16.95
C LYS A 99 -18.11 -12.20 -16.29
N VAL A 100 -17.93 -12.22 -14.98
CA VAL A 100 -17.80 -13.45 -14.20
C VAL A 100 -19.08 -13.66 -13.40
N SER A 101 -19.84 -14.70 -13.74
CA SER A 101 -21.06 -15.01 -13.02
C SER A 101 -20.81 -15.57 -11.63
N ALA A 102 -21.82 -15.51 -10.77
CA ALA A 102 -21.78 -16.13 -9.44
C ALA A 102 -21.26 -17.58 -9.50
N GLY A 103 -20.33 -17.91 -8.60
CA GLY A 103 -19.67 -19.20 -8.55
C GLY A 103 -18.30 -19.13 -7.86
N THR A 104 -17.74 -20.31 -7.62
CA THR A 104 -16.37 -20.47 -7.13
C THR A 104 -15.48 -20.93 -8.27
N TYR A 105 -14.40 -20.18 -8.51
CA TYR A 105 -13.47 -20.38 -9.62
C TYR A 105 -12.10 -20.74 -9.07
N SER A 106 -11.60 -21.93 -9.42
CA SER A 106 -10.23 -22.33 -9.12
C SER A 106 -9.35 -22.00 -10.30
N GLU A 107 -8.39 -21.10 -10.11
CA GLU A 107 -7.58 -20.52 -11.17
C GLU A 107 -6.13 -21.00 -11.08
N ASN A 108 -5.57 -21.41 -12.23
CA ASN A 108 -4.16 -21.74 -12.36
C ASN A 108 -3.33 -20.45 -12.42
N ASN A 109 -3.01 -19.89 -11.26
CA ASN A 109 -2.29 -18.62 -11.11
C ASN A 109 -0.78 -18.76 -11.37
N PRO A 110 -0.07 -17.71 -11.83
CA PRO A 110 -0.54 -16.34 -12.05
C PRO A 110 -1.28 -16.14 -13.39
N ILE A 111 -2.29 -15.27 -13.37
CA ILE A 111 -3.03 -14.83 -14.57
C ILE A 111 -2.48 -13.49 -15.05
N ASN A 112 -1.92 -13.47 -16.27
CA ASN A 112 -1.43 -12.27 -16.93
C ASN A 112 -2.54 -11.54 -17.67
N ILE A 113 -3.02 -10.43 -17.12
CA ILE A 113 -4.09 -9.65 -17.75
C ILE A 113 -3.48 -8.73 -18.82
N PRO A 114 -3.96 -8.75 -20.08
CA PRO A 114 -3.56 -7.79 -21.11
C PRO A 114 -3.94 -6.36 -20.75
N GLU A 115 -3.28 -5.37 -21.35
CA GLU A 115 -3.62 -3.96 -21.14
C GLU A 115 -5.08 -3.64 -21.46
N GLN A 116 -5.66 -2.70 -20.70
CA GLN A 116 -7.01 -2.20 -20.90
C GLN A 116 -8.10 -3.29 -20.97
N VAL A 117 -7.95 -4.36 -20.19
CA VAL A 117 -8.97 -5.38 -19.96
C VAL A 117 -9.64 -5.18 -18.60
N SER A 118 -10.96 -5.30 -18.56
CA SER A 118 -11.76 -5.27 -17.34
C SER A 118 -12.23 -6.66 -16.93
N ILE A 119 -12.24 -7.00 -15.64
CA ILE A 119 -12.80 -8.24 -15.10
C ILE A 119 -13.80 -7.87 -14.00
N ILE A 120 -15.08 -8.16 -14.21
CA ILE A 120 -16.17 -7.70 -13.34
C ILE A 120 -17.01 -8.91 -12.94
N GLY A 121 -17.06 -9.18 -11.65
CA GLY A 121 -17.96 -10.18 -11.08
C GLY A 121 -19.41 -9.70 -11.03
N ASP A 122 -20.35 -10.65 -10.95
CA ASP A 122 -21.78 -10.33 -10.75
C ASP A 122 -22.08 -9.85 -9.33
N SER A 123 -21.23 -10.20 -8.35
CA SER A 123 -21.39 -9.82 -6.95
C SER A 123 -20.11 -10.04 -6.15
N LEU A 124 -19.74 -9.04 -5.34
CA LEU A 124 -18.69 -9.15 -4.32
C LEU A 124 -18.74 -10.46 -3.50
N ARG A 125 -19.95 -10.93 -3.14
CA ARG A 125 -20.13 -12.09 -2.24
C ARG A 125 -20.25 -13.41 -2.96
N GLU A 126 -20.87 -13.41 -4.14
CA GLU A 126 -21.22 -14.65 -4.85
C GLU A 126 -20.17 -15.05 -5.89
N VAL A 127 -19.18 -14.20 -6.18
CA VAL A 127 -18.02 -14.55 -7.02
C VAL A 127 -16.81 -14.76 -6.12
N SER A 128 -16.35 -16.01 -6.00
CA SER A 128 -15.16 -16.38 -5.23
C SER A 128 -14.09 -16.97 -6.11
N ILE A 129 -12.87 -16.45 -6.02
CA ILE A 129 -11.71 -16.92 -6.80
C ILE A 129 -10.69 -17.53 -5.85
N SER A 130 -10.22 -18.73 -6.17
CA SER A 130 -9.19 -19.45 -5.43
C SER A 130 -7.97 -19.75 -6.30
N PRO A 131 -6.77 -19.31 -5.90
CA PRO A 131 -5.52 -19.71 -6.54
C PRO A 131 -5.27 -21.21 -6.34
N GLN A 132 -4.59 -21.85 -7.30
CA GLN A 132 -4.13 -23.24 -7.23
C GLN A 132 -2.67 -23.36 -6.79
N ASN A 133 -1.84 -22.37 -7.13
CA ASN A 133 -0.39 -22.39 -6.92
C ASN A 133 -0.03 -21.49 -5.75
N VAL A 134 0.16 -22.10 -4.56
CA VAL A 134 0.57 -21.42 -3.33
C VAL A 134 1.98 -20.85 -3.50
N GLY A 135 2.23 -19.65 -2.97
CA GLY A 135 3.49 -18.91 -3.12
C GLY A 135 3.53 -17.99 -4.35
N ASP A 136 2.72 -18.26 -5.38
CA ASP A 136 2.62 -17.40 -6.55
C ASP A 136 1.53 -16.33 -6.37
N ASP A 137 1.69 -15.21 -7.09
CA ASP A 137 0.68 -14.16 -7.15
C ASP A 137 -0.56 -14.63 -7.95
N LEU A 138 -1.74 -14.06 -7.72
CA LEU A 138 -2.97 -14.43 -8.42
C LEU A 138 -3.11 -13.70 -9.77
N PHE A 139 -3.23 -12.36 -9.74
CA PHE A 139 -3.37 -11.54 -10.94
C PHE A 139 -2.15 -10.66 -11.15
N TYR A 140 -1.60 -10.75 -12.35
CA TYR A 140 -0.69 -9.74 -12.88
C TYR A 140 -1.46 -8.69 -13.68
N VAL A 141 -1.50 -7.48 -13.11
CA VAL A 141 -2.15 -6.31 -13.70
C VAL A 141 -1.12 -5.44 -14.42
N THR A 142 -1.61 -4.66 -15.38
CA THR A 142 -0.83 -3.70 -16.17
C THR A 142 -1.69 -2.47 -16.49
N ASN A 143 -1.23 -1.64 -17.43
CA ASN A 143 -1.81 -0.38 -17.83
C ASN A 143 -3.32 -0.51 -18.14
N GLY A 144 -4.13 0.28 -17.44
CA GLY A 144 -5.56 0.44 -17.71
C GLY A 144 -6.47 -0.74 -17.33
N ASN A 145 -5.99 -1.72 -16.56
CA ASN A 145 -6.88 -2.78 -16.10
C ASN A 145 -7.90 -2.29 -15.07
N TYR A 146 -9.07 -2.93 -15.06
CA TYR A 146 -10.09 -2.69 -14.05
C TYR A 146 -10.64 -4.02 -13.52
N ILE A 147 -10.59 -4.24 -12.21
CA ILE A 147 -11.08 -5.47 -11.59
C ILE A 147 -12.06 -5.12 -10.47
N ALA A 148 -13.25 -5.72 -10.49
CA ALA A 148 -14.26 -5.41 -9.49
C ALA A 148 -15.26 -6.52 -9.16
N GLU A 149 -15.95 -6.37 -8.02
CA GLU A 149 -17.13 -7.14 -7.62
C GLU A 149 -16.84 -8.63 -7.36
N MET A 150 -15.79 -8.94 -6.60
CA MET A 150 -15.42 -10.33 -6.30
C MET A 150 -14.64 -10.50 -5.00
N SER A 151 -14.63 -11.74 -4.49
CA SER A 151 -13.87 -12.14 -3.32
C SER A 151 -12.77 -13.15 -3.66
N PHE A 152 -11.67 -13.11 -2.91
CA PHE A 152 -10.54 -14.03 -3.02
C PHE A 152 -10.48 -14.93 -1.79
N THR A 153 -10.48 -16.24 -2.01
CA THR A 153 -10.36 -17.27 -0.97
C THR A 153 -9.25 -18.24 -1.36
N GLY A 154 -8.77 -19.10 -0.48
CA GLY A 154 -7.74 -20.07 -0.83
C GLY A 154 -6.77 -20.40 0.29
N ALA A 155 -5.73 -21.15 -0.04
CA ALA A 155 -4.72 -21.57 0.91
C ALA A 155 -3.83 -20.39 1.36
N ALA A 156 -3.47 -20.41 2.65
CA ALA A 156 -2.58 -19.41 3.23
C ALA A 156 -1.21 -19.37 2.51
N ASN A 157 -0.56 -18.22 2.53
CA ASN A 157 0.72 -17.98 1.86
C ASN A 157 0.65 -18.11 0.33
N THR A 158 -0.53 -17.95 -0.27
CA THR A 158 -0.60 -17.43 -1.64
C THR A 158 0.14 -16.10 -1.68
N GLY A 159 0.81 -15.76 -2.78
CA GLY A 159 1.49 -14.47 -2.95
C GLY A 159 0.53 -13.27 -2.91
N ALA A 160 0.73 -12.29 -3.78
CA ALA A 160 -0.16 -11.16 -3.87
C ALA A 160 -1.42 -11.50 -4.68
N ILE A 161 -2.59 -10.97 -4.28
CA ILE A 161 -3.79 -11.06 -5.09
C ILE A 161 -3.62 -10.24 -6.38
N PHE A 162 -3.11 -9.01 -6.24
CA PHE A 162 -2.79 -8.14 -7.38
C PHE A 162 -1.33 -7.70 -7.32
N ALA A 163 -0.60 -7.91 -8.41
CA ALA A 163 0.79 -7.48 -8.54
C ALA A 163 1.13 -7.04 -9.97
N PHE A 164 2.25 -6.33 -10.12
CA PHE A 164 2.91 -6.22 -11.42
C PHE A 164 3.71 -7.49 -11.70
N ASN A 165 3.62 -8.00 -12.93
CA ASN A 165 4.41 -9.16 -13.36
C ASN A 165 5.92 -8.88 -13.15
N PRO A 166 6.67 -9.74 -12.46
CA PRO A 166 8.13 -9.62 -12.32
C PRO A 166 8.91 -9.52 -13.62
N SER A 167 8.35 -10.05 -14.71
CA SER A 167 8.90 -9.94 -16.08
C SER A 167 8.67 -8.57 -16.72
N GLY A 168 7.84 -7.71 -16.11
CA GLY A 168 7.52 -6.36 -16.54
C GLY A 168 6.02 -6.15 -16.84
N ALA A 169 5.46 -5.05 -16.32
CA ALA A 169 4.09 -4.59 -16.52
C ALA A 169 3.98 -3.39 -17.48
N GLY A 170 5.05 -3.09 -18.24
CA GLY A 170 5.05 -1.99 -19.20
C GLY A 170 5.05 -0.58 -18.58
N ASN A 171 4.81 0.43 -19.41
CA ASN A 171 4.75 1.83 -19.01
C ASN A 171 3.35 2.17 -18.51
N ILE A 172 3.23 2.44 -17.20
CA ILE A 172 1.93 2.80 -16.61
C ILE A 172 1.65 4.26 -16.95
N THR A 173 0.64 4.49 -17.79
CA THR A 173 0.12 5.83 -18.11
C THR A 173 -1.32 5.99 -17.60
N GLN A 174 -2.01 4.87 -17.45
CA GLN A 174 -3.29 4.73 -16.76
C GLN A 174 -3.12 3.60 -15.74
N SER A 175 -3.21 3.92 -14.45
CA SER A 175 -3.07 2.92 -13.39
C SER A 175 -4.14 1.82 -13.52
N PRO A 176 -3.82 0.54 -13.26
CA PRO A 176 -4.83 -0.46 -12.96
C PRO A 176 -5.65 -0.04 -11.74
N TYR A 177 -6.93 -0.41 -11.74
CA TYR A 177 -7.92 0.05 -10.79
C TYR A 177 -8.68 -1.14 -10.20
N ILE A 178 -8.59 -1.33 -8.88
CA ILE A 178 -9.22 -2.44 -8.16
C ILE A 178 -10.37 -1.86 -7.34
N GLN A 179 -11.59 -2.39 -7.51
CA GLN A 179 -12.78 -1.83 -6.87
C GLN A 179 -13.70 -2.87 -6.25
N ASN A 180 -14.26 -2.58 -5.08
CA ASN A 180 -15.31 -3.39 -4.46
C ASN A 180 -14.95 -4.89 -4.41
N CYS A 181 -13.83 -5.19 -3.76
CA CYS A 181 -13.29 -6.54 -3.64
C CYS A 181 -13.14 -6.94 -2.16
N THR A 182 -12.93 -8.22 -1.88
CA THR A 182 -12.50 -8.69 -0.54
C THR A 182 -11.49 -9.81 -0.64
N ASN A 183 -10.40 -9.73 0.13
CA ASN A 183 -9.38 -10.77 0.23
C ASN A 183 -9.48 -11.50 1.58
N PHE A 184 -9.72 -12.81 1.55
CA PHE A 184 -9.77 -13.69 2.73
C PHE A 184 -8.56 -14.63 2.82
N VAL A 185 -7.60 -14.54 1.91
CA VAL A 185 -6.46 -15.48 1.85
C VAL A 185 -5.44 -15.12 2.93
N SER A 186 -5.34 -15.88 4.01
CA SER A 186 -4.39 -15.59 5.11
C SER A 186 -2.93 -15.56 4.65
N ASN A 187 -2.09 -14.76 5.32
CA ASN A 187 -0.66 -14.57 5.00
C ASN A 187 -0.38 -14.18 3.53
N SER A 188 -1.38 -13.65 2.81
CA SER A 188 -1.22 -13.13 1.44
C SER A 188 -0.95 -11.62 1.45
N ILE A 189 -0.68 -11.06 0.26
CA ILE A 189 -0.64 -9.61 0.07
C ILE A 189 -1.87 -9.18 -0.74
N GLY A 190 -2.64 -8.21 -0.26
CA GLY A 190 -3.82 -7.71 -1.00
C GLY A 190 -3.45 -7.07 -2.32
N MET A 191 -2.55 -6.08 -2.27
CA MET A 191 -2.02 -5.39 -3.45
C MET A 191 -0.52 -5.16 -3.29
N LYS A 192 0.27 -5.63 -4.25
CA LYS A 192 1.74 -5.54 -4.25
C LYS A 192 2.24 -4.73 -5.42
N ILE A 193 2.78 -3.56 -5.13
CA ILE A 193 3.32 -2.62 -6.10
C ILE A 193 4.83 -2.62 -5.96
N ASN A 194 5.51 -3.35 -6.84
CA ASN A 194 6.96 -3.26 -6.98
C ASN A 194 7.27 -2.38 -8.19
N GLY A 195 7.72 -1.15 -7.96
CA GLY A 195 8.02 -0.20 -9.03
C GLY A 195 9.19 -0.60 -9.92
N ASN A 196 9.98 -1.63 -9.59
CA ASN A 196 10.97 -2.20 -10.51
C ASN A 196 10.33 -3.08 -11.59
N HIS A 197 9.10 -3.55 -11.37
CA HIS A 197 8.36 -4.37 -12.33
C HIS A 197 7.52 -3.51 -13.30
N ALA A 198 7.58 -2.18 -13.19
CA ALA A 198 6.89 -1.25 -14.07
C ALA A 198 7.84 -0.15 -14.57
N SER A 199 7.57 0.37 -15.76
CA SER A 199 8.30 1.51 -16.31
C SER A 199 7.41 2.77 -16.32
N GLY A 200 8.02 3.91 -16.66
CA GLY A 200 7.36 5.21 -16.61
C GLY A 200 7.48 5.92 -15.27
N ASN A 201 6.80 7.05 -15.17
CA ASN A 201 6.89 7.96 -14.02
C ASN A 201 5.91 7.62 -12.91
N THR A 202 4.74 7.03 -13.22
CA THR A 202 3.66 6.83 -12.25
C THR A 202 3.77 5.49 -11.53
N LYS A 203 4.19 4.39 -12.21
CA LYS A 203 4.45 3.05 -11.63
C LYS A 203 3.42 2.66 -10.56
N SER A 204 2.15 2.84 -10.89
CA SER A 204 1.09 3.00 -9.89
C SER A 204 -0.05 2.02 -10.02
N MET A 205 -0.77 1.79 -8.93
CA MET A 205 -2.11 1.19 -8.91
C MET A 205 -3.07 2.05 -8.09
N VAL A 206 -4.36 1.92 -8.35
CA VAL A 206 -5.42 2.62 -7.61
C VAL A 206 -6.37 1.59 -7.03
N LEU A 207 -6.86 1.83 -5.81
CA LEU A 207 -7.99 1.08 -5.27
C LEU A 207 -9.14 1.98 -4.81
N ASP A 208 -10.34 1.40 -4.80
CA ASP A 208 -11.54 1.93 -4.16
C ASP A 208 -12.33 0.79 -3.53
N SER A 209 -12.55 0.84 -2.22
CA SER A 209 -13.42 -0.11 -1.51
C SER A 209 -12.90 -1.55 -1.61
N TYR A 210 -11.73 -1.82 -1.04
CA TYR A 210 -11.15 -3.16 -1.00
C TYR A 210 -10.91 -3.59 0.44
N THR A 211 -11.57 -4.67 0.85
CA THR A 211 -11.39 -5.23 2.20
C THR A 211 -10.27 -6.27 2.21
N GLN A 212 -9.31 -6.10 3.11
CA GLN A 212 -8.20 -6.99 3.39
C GLN A 212 -8.47 -7.70 4.71
N TYR A 213 -9.07 -8.89 4.62
CA TYR A 213 -9.24 -9.79 5.76
C TYR A 213 -8.32 -11.03 5.66
N ASN A 214 -7.10 -10.77 5.19
CA ASN A 214 -6.00 -11.70 5.10
C ASN A 214 -5.19 -11.69 6.40
N GLN A 215 -5.69 -12.37 7.42
CA GLN A 215 -5.04 -12.54 8.73
C GLN A 215 -3.55 -12.91 8.59
N GLY A 216 -2.67 -12.18 9.27
CA GLY A 216 -1.21 -12.35 9.22
C GLY A 216 -0.53 -11.91 7.92
N GLY A 217 -1.30 -11.47 6.92
CA GLY A 217 -0.79 -10.95 5.65
C GLY A 217 -0.51 -9.45 5.66
N ILE A 218 -0.20 -8.90 4.49
CA ILE A 218 -0.05 -7.44 4.29
C ILE A 218 -1.24 -6.93 3.48
N GLY A 219 -1.87 -5.84 3.91
CA GLY A 219 -2.97 -5.26 3.15
C GLY A 219 -2.49 -4.70 1.80
N VAL A 220 -1.58 -3.73 1.84
CA VAL A 220 -0.94 -3.15 0.65
C VAL A 220 0.56 -2.98 0.87
N SER A 221 1.37 -3.41 -0.10
CA SER A 221 2.82 -3.26 -0.09
C SER A 221 3.28 -2.43 -1.30
N ILE A 222 3.87 -1.26 -1.08
CA ILE A 222 4.40 -0.38 -2.11
C ILE A 222 5.91 -0.26 -1.96
N THR A 223 6.66 -0.64 -2.99
CA THR A 223 8.13 -0.67 -2.96
C THR A 223 8.77 -0.13 -4.23
N ASN A 224 10.05 0.21 -4.16
CA ASN A 224 10.91 0.50 -5.30
C ASN A 224 10.38 1.64 -6.19
N ASN A 225 10.13 2.78 -5.57
CA ASN A 225 9.55 3.96 -6.22
C ASN A 225 8.11 3.78 -6.76
N GLY A 226 7.42 2.69 -6.42
CA GLY A 226 6.00 2.50 -6.73
C GLY A 226 5.12 3.59 -6.08
N TYR A 227 3.92 3.76 -6.61
CA TYR A 227 2.94 4.71 -6.10
C TYR A 227 1.55 4.08 -5.98
N ALA A 228 0.75 4.52 -5.01
CA ALA A 228 -0.63 4.10 -4.92
C ALA A 228 -1.57 5.22 -4.45
N GLN A 229 -2.80 5.16 -4.94
CA GLN A 229 -3.91 5.90 -4.36
C GLN A 229 -4.87 4.90 -3.75
N LEU A 230 -5.08 5.02 -2.44
CA LEU A 230 -5.82 4.07 -1.62
C LEU A 230 -7.04 4.79 -1.03
N VAL A 231 -8.24 4.44 -1.48
CA VAL A 231 -9.50 4.99 -0.97
C VAL A 231 -10.36 3.86 -0.44
N SER A 232 -10.95 4.01 0.74
CA SER A 232 -11.85 2.99 1.30
C SER A 232 -11.15 1.62 1.41
N LEU A 233 -9.89 1.63 1.89
CA LEU A 233 -9.15 0.43 2.22
C LEU A 233 -9.51 0.01 3.65
N PHE A 234 -10.09 -1.18 3.80
CA PHE A 234 -10.36 -1.76 5.11
C PHE A 234 -9.38 -2.88 5.38
N THR A 235 -8.59 -2.78 6.44
CA THR A 235 -7.59 -3.80 6.81
C THR A 235 -7.94 -4.41 8.15
N ILE A 236 -7.94 -5.74 8.23
CA ILE A 236 -8.42 -6.47 9.41
C ILE A 236 -7.43 -7.61 9.71
N CYS A 237 -6.83 -7.57 10.91
CA CYS A 237 -5.90 -8.59 11.42
C CYS A 237 -4.67 -8.83 10.52
N ASN A 238 -4.26 -7.84 9.74
CA ASN A 238 -3.02 -7.89 8.98
C ASN A 238 -1.79 -7.84 9.90
N ASP A 239 -0.67 -8.44 9.47
CA ASP A 239 0.61 -8.16 10.11
C ASP A 239 0.98 -6.68 9.89
N ILE A 240 0.84 -6.19 8.66
CA ILE A 240 0.97 -4.77 8.32
C ILE A 240 -0.20 -4.35 7.43
N ALA A 241 -0.96 -3.33 7.81
CA ALA A 241 -2.05 -2.83 6.98
C ALA A 241 -1.53 -2.18 5.68
N VAL A 242 -0.63 -1.19 5.79
CA VAL A 242 -0.01 -0.53 4.64
C VAL A 242 1.49 -0.38 4.85
N TYR A 243 2.28 -0.92 3.92
CA TYR A 243 3.73 -0.84 3.91
C TYR A 243 4.24 -0.02 2.72
N CYS A 244 5.06 0.99 2.99
CA CYS A 244 5.83 1.73 1.99
C CYS A 244 7.33 1.56 2.25
N GLY A 245 8.06 1.02 1.28
CA GLY A 245 9.50 0.77 1.37
C GLY A 245 10.27 1.21 0.13
N SER A 246 11.59 1.41 0.24
CA SER A 246 12.47 1.71 -0.90
C SER A 246 11.97 2.83 -1.83
N GLY A 247 11.44 3.92 -1.26
CA GLY A 247 10.88 5.06 -2.00
C GLY A 247 9.44 4.87 -2.48
N GLY A 248 8.76 3.83 -2.01
CA GLY A 248 7.33 3.62 -2.23
C GLY A 248 6.50 4.72 -1.58
N VAL A 249 5.44 5.18 -2.27
CA VAL A 249 4.59 6.27 -1.78
C VAL A 249 3.12 5.91 -1.93
N CYS A 250 2.28 6.32 -0.98
CA CYS A 250 0.85 6.33 -1.21
C CYS A 250 0.13 7.51 -0.58
N ASP A 251 -0.98 7.87 -1.22
CA ASP A 251 -2.05 8.68 -0.63
C ASP A 251 -3.14 7.73 -0.11
N LEU A 252 -3.52 7.88 1.15
CA LEU A 252 -4.46 7.03 1.85
C LEU A 252 -5.59 7.88 2.43
N THR A 253 -6.82 7.65 1.99
CA THR A 253 -7.98 8.43 2.43
C THR A 253 -9.15 7.53 2.79
N ASN A 254 -9.95 7.97 3.76
CA ASN A 254 -11.20 7.33 4.16
C ASN A 254 -11.04 5.81 4.40
N SER A 255 -9.98 5.42 5.10
CA SER A 255 -9.53 4.04 5.25
C SER A 255 -9.35 3.69 6.73
N ASN A 256 -9.22 2.39 7.04
CA ASN A 256 -8.97 1.95 8.41
C ASN A 256 -7.95 0.82 8.52
N SER A 257 -7.40 0.67 9.72
CA SER A 257 -6.59 -0.46 10.16
C SER A 257 -7.13 -0.99 11.46
N SER A 258 -7.72 -2.18 11.40
CA SER A 258 -8.40 -2.83 12.52
C SER A 258 -7.66 -4.09 12.94
N PHE A 259 -7.34 -4.20 14.23
CA PHE A 259 -6.52 -5.28 14.78
C PHE A 259 -5.18 -5.42 14.04
N GLY A 260 -4.49 -6.55 14.20
CA GLY A 260 -3.21 -6.79 13.55
C GLY A 260 -2.00 -6.32 14.35
N ASN A 261 -0.81 -6.50 13.79
CA ASN A 261 0.43 -6.13 14.47
C ASN A 261 0.79 -4.66 14.24
N TYR A 262 0.73 -4.18 12.99
CA TYR A 262 1.08 -2.81 12.60
C TYR A 262 0.05 -2.19 11.65
N GLY A 263 -0.19 -0.88 11.82
CA GLY A 263 -1.03 -0.08 10.94
C GLY A 263 -0.27 0.40 9.71
N LEU A 264 0.26 1.62 9.78
CA LEU A 264 1.00 2.27 8.70
C LEU A 264 2.50 2.15 8.97
N VAL A 265 3.24 1.53 8.04
CA VAL A 265 4.69 1.36 8.13
C VAL A 265 5.36 2.02 6.94
N ALA A 266 6.21 3.02 7.19
CA ALA A 266 7.06 3.64 6.19
C ALA A 266 8.52 3.38 6.53
N ASP A 267 9.26 2.73 5.64
CA ASP A 267 10.62 2.26 5.89
C ASP A 267 11.60 2.68 4.79
N GLY A 268 12.65 3.39 5.20
CA GLY A 268 13.77 3.68 4.33
C GLY A 268 13.51 4.74 3.26
N VAL A 269 14.43 4.76 2.30
CA VAL A 269 14.43 5.62 1.11
C VAL A 269 14.75 4.77 -0.12
N SER A 270 14.56 5.31 -1.33
CA SER A 270 14.94 4.61 -2.57
C SER A 270 16.45 4.37 -2.66
N SER A 271 16.91 3.69 -3.71
CA SER A 271 18.30 3.87 -4.15
C SER A 271 18.56 5.34 -4.52
N ILE A 272 19.83 5.76 -4.56
CA ILE A 272 20.22 7.11 -5.00
C ILE A 272 19.57 7.39 -6.37
N GLN A 273 18.79 8.47 -6.45
CA GLN A 273 18.20 8.93 -7.71
C GLN A 273 19.17 9.84 -8.46
N GLN A 274 19.84 10.72 -7.74
CA GLN A 274 20.80 11.71 -8.25
C GLN A 274 21.85 12.03 -7.18
N THR A 275 22.98 12.58 -7.60
CA THR A 275 24.00 13.11 -6.68
C THR A 275 24.37 14.53 -7.09
N GLY A 276 24.14 15.47 -6.20
CA GLY A 276 24.57 16.86 -6.35
C GLY A 276 25.96 17.11 -5.76
N ILE A 277 26.57 18.23 -6.13
CA ILE A 277 27.83 18.73 -5.55
C ILE A 277 27.63 20.17 -5.11
N ILE A 278 27.91 20.48 -3.84
CA ILE A 278 27.83 21.83 -3.28
C ILE A 278 28.77 22.78 -4.05
N THR A 279 28.23 23.90 -4.52
CA THR A 279 28.98 24.91 -5.30
C THR A 279 29.32 26.16 -4.50
N ALA A 280 28.74 26.32 -3.33
CA ALA A 280 29.00 27.43 -2.42
C ALA A 280 28.98 26.91 -0.98
N SER A 281 30.04 27.19 -0.22
CA SER A 281 30.12 26.82 1.18
C SER A 281 28.97 27.42 1.98
N ALA A 282 28.53 26.72 3.02
CA ALA A 282 27.51 27.17 3.94
C ALA A 282 27.92 26.84 5.37
N ASP A 283 27.69 27.79 6.29
CA ASP A 283 27.99 27.61 7.71
C ASP A 283 26.96 26.73 8.40
N ALA A 284 27.31 26.24 9.60
CA ALA A 284 26.35 25.59 10.48
C ALA A 284 25.15 26.52 10.75
N GLY A 285 23.95 25.96 10.75
CA GLY A 285 22.69 26.70 10.85
C GLY A 285 22.01 26.97 9.51
N ALA A 286 22.69 26.70 8.38
CA ALA A 286 22.13 26.90 7.05
C ALA A 286 20.99 25.90 6.74
N THR A 287 20.01 26.38 5.98
CA THR A 287 18.88 25.58 5.46
C THR A 287 18.82 25.59 3.94
N THR A 288 19.66 26.37 3.27
CA THR A 288 19.61 26.61 1.82
C THR A 288 20.97 26.34 1.20
N PHE A 289 20.99 25.51 0.16
CA PHE A 289 22.23 25.02 -0.45
C PHE A 289 22.14 25.10 -1.97
N THR A 290 23.24 25.52 -2.61
CA THR A 290 23.36 25.52 -4.08
C THR A 290 24.23 24.35 -4.51
N ILE A 291 23.70 23.52 -5.40
CA ILE A 291 24.35 22.33 -5.92
C ILE A 291 24.41 22.33 -7.45
N SER A 292 25.41 21.66 -7.99
CA SER A 292 25.56 21.31 -9.41
C SER A 292 25.38 19.80 -9.61
N GLY A 293 25.31 19.35 -10.87
CA GLY A 293 25.32 17.92 -11.22
C GLY A 293 23.93 17.26 -11.36
N ILE A 294 22.85 18.01 -11.19
CA ILE A 294 21.47 17.48 -11.22
C ILE A 294 20.79 17.51 -12.61
N GLY A 295 21.49 18.02 -13.63
CA GLY A 295 20.97 18.11 -14.99
C GLY A 295 19.71 18.99 -15.10
N THR A 296 18.64 18.47 -15.70
CA THR A 296 17.37 19.18 -15.91
C THR A 296 16.28 18.78 -14.90
N SER A 297 16.52 17.77 -14.08
CA SER A 297 15.53 17.24 -13.14
C SER A 297 15.53 18.07 -11.86
N ARG A 298 14.44 18.76 -11.61
CA ARG A 298 14.26 19.59 -10.41
C ARG A 298 14.05 18.69 -9.19
N LEU A 299 14.66 19.05 -8.07
CA LEU A 299 14.39 18.41 -6.78
C LEU A 299 13.01 18.80 -6.25
N PHE A 300 12.35 17.95 -5.49
CA PHE A 300 10.95 18.15 -5.08
C PHE A 300 10.66 17.63 -3.66
N ASP A 301 9.53 18.07 -3.08
CA ASP A 301 9.03 17.56 -1.80
C ASP A 301 8.67 16.06 -1.92
N GLY A 302 9.09 15.27 -0.93
CA GLY A 302 9.10 13.82 -0.97
C GLY A 302 10.47 13.23 -1.34
N GLN A 303 11.48 14.07 -1.55
CA GLN A 303 12.88 13.67 -1.60
C GLN A 303 13.62 14.07 -0.32
N VAL A 304 14.67 13.30 -0.02
CA VAL A 304 15.55 13.54 1.12
C VAL A 304 17.01 13.45 0.72
N VAL A 305 17.88 14.09 1.51
CA VAL A 305 19.33 14.15 1.29
C VAL A 305 20.12 13.94 2.58
N TYR A 306 21.41 13.64 2.43
CA TYR A 306 22.44 13.89 3.43
C TYR A 306 23.65 14.57 2.75
N PHE A 307 24.61 15.04 3.54
CA PHE A 307 25.78 15.79 3.06
C PHE A 307 27.06 15.04 3.41
N ASP A 308 27.79 14.60 2.39
CA ASP A 308 28.95 13.70 2.44
C ASP A 308 28.68 12.35 3.10
N ASP A 309 28.57 12.33 4.43
CA ASP A 309 28.36 11.12 5.21
C ASP A 309 26.93 11.05 5.77
N LEU A 310 26.42 9.83 5.91
CA LEU A 310 25.14 9.58 6.56
C LEU A 310 25.36 9.39 8.05
N TYR A 311 24.91 10.35 8.84
CA TYR A 311 24.98 10.30 10.30
C TYR A 311 23.72 9.68 10.91
N TYR A 312 23.84 9.25 12.16
CA TYR A 312 22.79 8.59 12.92
C TYR A 312 22.45 9.33 14.21
N GLU A 313 21.22 9.08 14.69
CA GLU A 313 20.72 9.45 16.01
C GLU A 313 20.25 8.18 16.73
N ILE A 314 20.31 8.14 18.07
CA ILE A 314 19.75 7.01 18.82
C ILE A 314 18.22 7.10 18.80
N GLU A 315 17.59 6.04 18.31
CA GLU A 315 16.14 5.89 18.29
C GLU A 315 15.63 5.29 19.59
N SER A 316 16.27 4.21 20.06
CA SER A 316 15.87 3.53 21.29
C SER A 316 17.02 2.69 21.86
N ILE A 317 16.84 2.24 23.11
CA ILE A 317 17.74 1.29 23.76
C ILE A 317 16.90 0.09 24.20
N THR A 318 17.26 -1.10 23.71
CA THR A 318 16.58 -2.34 24.07
C THR A 318 17.32 -3.05 25.20
N ILE A 319 16.56 -3.57 26.16
CA ILE A 319 17.09 -4.41 27.23
C ILE A 319 17.13 -5.85 26.74
N GLY A 320 18.33 -6.40 26.53
CA GLY A 320 18.51 -7.83 26.24
C GLY A 320 18.42 -8.68 27.50
N ALA A 321 19.12 -8.25 28.56
CA ALA A 321 19.03 -8.86 29.89
C ALA A 321 19.14 -7.78 30.97
N GLY A 322 18.22 -7.73 31.93
CA GLY A 322 18.21 -6.69 32.96
C GLY A 322 19.29 -6.85 34.05
N GLY A 323 20.03 -7.95 34.04
CA GLY A 323 21.01 -8.29 35.08
C GLY A 323 20.35 -8.60 36.43
N THR A 324 21.16 -8.76 37.48
CA THR A 324 20.66 -8.99 38.85
C THR A 324 21.58 -8.37 39.90
N GLY A 325 21.02 -7.95 41.03
CA GLY A 325 21.78 -7.49 42.21
C GLY A 325 22.05 -5.99 42.23
N TYR A 326 21.30 -5.21 41.46
CA TYR A 326 21.30 -3.76 41.53
C TYR A 326 20.49 -3.29 42.75
N THR A 327 21.12 -2.56 43.67
CA THR A 327 20.41 -1.89 44.77
C THR A 327 20.17 -0.41 44.49
N ASN A 328 20.91 0.16 43.52
CA ASN A 328 20.73 1.49 42.96
C ASN A 328 20.68 1.39 41.43
N ALA A 329 20.10 2.40 40.77
CA ALA A 329 20.12 2.50 39.32
C ALA A 329 21.57 2.51 38.81
N PRO A 330 21.95 1.61 37.88
CA PRO A 330 23.29 1.64 37.32
C PRO A 330 23.52 2.86 36.44
N THR A 331 24.79 3.27 36.34
CA THR A 331 25.21 4.27 35.36
C THR A 331 25.22 3.63 33.98
N ILE A 332 24.49 4.24 33.04
CA ILE A 332 24.57 3.94 31.62
C ILE A 332 25.58 4.91 31.00
N THR A 333 26.54 4.39 30.25
CA THR A 333 27.50 5.21 29.51
C THR A 333 27.44 4.83 28.04
N ILE A 334 27.15 5.83 27.21
CA ILE A 334 27.11 5.73 25.75
C ILE A 334 28.35 6.46 25.22
N SER A 335 29.09 5.86 24.28
CA SER A 335 30.26 6.52 23.69
C SER A 335 29.87 7.81 22.96
N SER A 336 30.74 8.81 22.99
CA SER A 336 30.53 10.07 22.25
C SER A 336 30.53 9.84 20.74
N PRO A 337 29.84 10.71 19.96
CA PRO A 337 29.92 10.70 18.51
C PRO A 337 31.36 10.91 18.01
N GLU A 338 31.68 10.35 16.85
CA GLU A 338 32.97 10.50 16.18
C GLU A 338 33.19 11.92 15.65
N THR A 339 32.09 12.64 15.38
CA THR A 339 32.12 13.99 14.83
C THR A 339 32.33 15.06 15.89
N ALA A 340 33.14 16.07 15.58
CA ALA A 340 33.43 17.18 16.50
C ALA A 340 32.23 18.10 16.80
N TRP A 341 31.22 18.11 15.92
CA TRP A 341 29.97 18.87 16.08
C TRP A 341 28.84 18.04 16.72
N GLY A 342 29.07 16.72 16.88
CA GLY A 342 28.12 15.78 17.42
C GLY A 342 27.75 16.10 18.87
N ILE A 343 26.58 15.63 19.29
CA ILE A 343 26.11 15.77 20.67
C ILE A 343 25.97 14.36 21.24
N ALA A 344 26.52 14.14 22.44
CA ALA A 344 26.41 12.86 23.11
C ALA A 344 24.96 12.53 23.50
N ALA A 345 24.65 11.24 23.46
CA ALA A 345 23.39 10.72 23.96
C ALA A 345 23.45 10.49 25.48
N GLU A 346 22.31 10.62 26.14
CA GLU A 346 22.18 10.43 27.59
C GLU A 346 20.96 9.57 27.90
N ALA A 347 21.14 8.58 28.77
CA ALA A 347 20.10 7.66 29.19
C ALA A 347 20.25 7.26 30.65
N THR A 348 19.14 6.87 31.30
CA THR A 348 19.14 6.32 32.66
C THR A 348 18.38 5.01 32.73
N ALA A 349 18.72 4.19 33.73
CA ALA A 349 18.03 2.94 34.00
C ALA A 349 17.07 3.08 35.18
N THR A 350 15.91 2.42 35.08
CA THR A 350 15.04 2.14 36.23
C THR A 350 15.22 0.68 36.64
N ILE A 351 15.25 0.43 37.95
CA ILE A 351 15.38 -0.92 38.51
C ILE A 351 14.07 -1.37 39.15
N THR A 352 13.72 -2.64 38.95
CA THR A 352 12.61 -3.31 39.65
C THR A 352 13.13 -4.65 40.15
N ASN A 353 12.92 -4.95 41.44
CA ASN A 353 13.36 -6.20 42.08
C ASN A 353 14.84 -6.56 41.83
N GLY A 354 15.71 -5.55 41.76
CA GLY A 354 17.15 -5.73 41.60
C GLY A 354 17.66 -6.00 40.18
N SER A 355 16.80 -5.82 39.17
CA SER A 355 17.12 -5.90 37.74
C SER A 355 16.77 -4.58 37.05
N VAL A 356 17.51 -4.20 36.01
CA VAL A 356 17.10 -3.12 35.10
C VAL A 356 15.81 -3.53 34.40
N SER A 357 14.77 -2.72 34.53
CA SER A 357 13.44 -2.98 33.97
C SER A 357 13.04 -1.99 32.88
N GLU A 358 13.67 -0.81 32.85
CA GLU A 358 13.41 0.23 31.87
C GLU A 358 14.70 1.03 31.61
N VAL A 359 14.86 1.54 30.39
CA VAL A 359 15.90 2.50 30.04
C VAL A 359 15.24 3.71 29.38
N SER A 360 15.36 4.87 30.01
CA SER A 360 14.80 6.12 29.50
C SER A 360 15.90 6.92 28.80
N LEU A 361 15.70 7.24 27.52
CA LEU A 361 16.59 8.07 26.71
C LEU A 361 16.18 9.54 26.85
N PHE A 362 17.05 10.37 27.44
CA PHE A 362 16.80 11.81 27.62
C PHE A 362 17.34 12.64 26.46
N SER A 363 18.45 12.20 25.88
CA SER A 363 19.04 12.79 24.69
C SER A 363 19.37 11.68 23.72
N SER A 364 18.79 11.71 22.53
CA SER A 364 19.14 10.79 21.44
C SER A 364 20.58 10.96 20.94
N GLY A 365 21.24 12.06 21.29
CA GLY A 365 22.49 12.47 20.66
C GLY A 365 22.33 12.67 19.15
N ARG A 366 23.42 13.06 18.49
CA ARG A 366 23.48 13.18 17.02
C ARG A 366 24.92 13.17 16.52
N GLY A 367 25.09 12.86 15.24
CA GLY A 367 26.38 12.92 14.57
C GLY A 367 27.21 11.66 14.74
N PHE A 368 26.58 10.53 15.06
CA PHE A 368 27.22 9.23 15.10
C PHE A 368 27.45 8.73 13.66
N GLU A 369 28.63 8.23 13.35
CA GLU A 369 28.94 7.58 12.06
C GLU A 369 28.67 6.07 12.13
N THR A 370 28.74 5.50 13.34
CA THR A 370 28.48 4.08 13.61
C THR A 370 27.55 3.91 14.82
N ILE A 371 27.09 2.69 15.08
CA ILE A 371 26.29 2.41 16.29
C ILE A 371 27.17 2.64 17.52
N PRO A 372 26.83 3.57 18.42
CA PRO A 372 27.66 3.85 19.57
C PRO A 372 27.66 2.68 20.56
N THR A 373 28.79 2.50 21.23
CA THR A 373 28.91 1.48 22.29
C THR A 373 28.13 1.92 23.52
N ILE A 374 27.46 0.97 24.17
CA ILE A 374 26.75 1.17 25.43
C ILE A 374 27.32 0.25 26.50
N THR A 375 27.57 0.81 27.69
CA THR A 375 28.04 0.06 28.85
C THR A 375 27.18 0.38 30.06
N VAL A 376 27.06 -0.60 30.96
CA VAL A 376 26.31 -0.48 32.21
C VAL A 376 27.26 -0.77 33.36
N SER A 377 27.25 0.06 34.40
CA SER A 377 28.05 -0.16 35.59
C SER A 377 27.70 -1.51 36.26
N SER A 378 28.69 -2.13 36.91
CA SER A 378 28.51 -3.41 37.62
C SER A 378 27.42 -3.31 38.71
N PRO A 379 26.69 -4.40 38.99
CA PRO A 379 25.72 -4.44 40.08
C PRO A 379 26.39 -4.31 41.46
N ASN A 380 25.62 -3.91 42.46
CA ASN A 380 26.10 -3.77 43.84
C ASN A 380 26.37 -5.13 44.50
N ILE A 381 25.65 -6.17 44.06
CA ILE A 381 25.74 -7.53 44.57
C ILE A 381 25.85 -8.48 43.37
N GLY A 382 26.86 -9.36 43.37
CA GLY A 382 27.08 -10.33 42.29
C GLY A 382 27.78 -9.75 41.07
N ILE A 383 27.71 -10.46 39.93
CA ILE A 383 28.47 -10.14 38.70
C ILE A 383 27.60 -10.07 37.44
N ASN A 384 26.29 -10.25 37.56
CA ASN A 384 25.37 -10.32 36.42
C ASN A 384 24.96 -8.92 35.95
N THR A 385 25.83 -8.25 35.21
CA THR A 385 25.57 -6.92 34.63
C THR A 385 24.47 -6.97 33.57
N ALA A 386 23.65 -5.91 33.49
CA ALA A 386 22.65 -5.77 32.45
C ALA A 386 23.28 -5.67 31.05
N VAL A 387 22.58 -6.19 30.05
CA VAL A 387 22.96 -6.18 28.63
C VAL A 387 21.95 -5.32 27.88
N LEU A 388 22.43 -4.23 27.30
CA LEU A 388 21.64 -3.27 26.52
C LEU A 388 22.14 -3.24 25.08
N SER A 389 21.26 -2.93 24.14
CA SER A 389 21.60 -2.67 22.74
C SER A 389 21.03 -1.35 22.26
N VAL A 390 21.84 -0.58 21.54
CA VAL A 390 21.41 0.70 20.95
C VAL A 390 20.82 0.46 19.58
N ASN A 391 19.62 0.99 19.34
CA ASN A 391 19.03 1.08 18.01
C ASN A 391 19.18 2.52 17.51
N VAL A 392 19.71 2.67 16.31
CA VAL A 392 19.94 3.98 15.69
C VAL A 392 19.06 4.16 14.46
N LYS A 393 18.77 5.41 14.13
CA LYS A 393 18.10 5.79 12.89
C LYS A 393 18.98 6.73 12.06
N PRO A 394 19.01 6.57 10.73
CA PRO A 394 19.73 7.48 9.84
C PRO A 394 19.08 8.86 9.83
N LYS A 395 19.91 9.90 9.76
CA LYS A 395 19.46 11.28 9.69
C LYS A 395 19.44 11.76 8.24
N TYR A 396 18.23 11.98 7.73
CA TYR A 396 17.97 12.56 6.43
C TYR A 396 17.33 13.94 6.57
N TYR A 397 17.60 14.82 5.60
CA TYR A 397 17.00 16.15 5.50
C TYR A 397 15.99 16.17 4.36
N SER A 398 14.73 16.50 4.66
CA SER A 398 13.66 16.61 3.66
C SER A 398 13.78 17.89 2.85
N ILE A 399 13.68 17.77 1.53
CA ILE A 399 13.67 18.92 0.63
C ILE A 399 12.28 19.57 0.67
N ILE A 400 12.23 20.87 0.97
CA ILE A 400 10.99 21.66 0.95
C ILE A 400 10.76 22.26 -0.44
N SER A 401 11.82 22.81 -1.04
CA SER A 401 11.72 23.51 -2.30
C SER A 401 13.06 23.55 -3.02
N CYS A 402 13.03 23.79 -4.32
CA CYS A 402 14.20 23.85 -5.18
C CYS A 402 13.93 24.84 -6.32
N THR A 403 14.90 25.64 -6.73
CA THR A 403 14.80 26.49 -7.93
C THR A 403 14.80 25.63 -9.20
N GLN A 404 14.29 26.17 -10.32
CA GLN A 404 14.38 25.47 -11.61
C GLN A 404 15.87 25.29 -11.97
N PRO A 405 16.33 24.06 -12.30
CA PRO A 405 17.72 23.86 -12.67
C PRO A 405 18.10 24.68 -13.91
N SER A 406 19.24 25.38 -13.83
CA SER A 406 19.85 26.11 -14.93
C SER A 406 21.29 25.65 -15.10
N SER A 407 21.64 25.13 -16.28
CA SER A 407 22.96 24.52 -16.55
C SER A 407 23.37 23.44 -15.53
N GLY A 408 22.41 22.67 -15.02
CA GLY A 408 22.66 21.62 -14.03
C GLY A 408 22.83 22.13 -12.59
N ILE A 409 22.56 23.41 -12.33
CA ILE A 409 22.66 24.05 -11.01
C ILE A 409 21.27 24.39 -10.48
N CYS A 410 21.00 24.09 -9.22
CA CYS A 410 19.84 24.60 -8.48
C CYS A 410 20.21 24.99 -7.06
N THR A 411 19.32 25.76 -6.43
CA THR A 411 19.34 26.05 -5.00
C THR A 411 18.12 25.39 -4.36
N PHE A 412 18.31 24.59 -3.32
CA PHE A 412 17.24 23.93 -2.60
C PHE A 412 17.25 24.27 -1.11
N THR A 413 16.09 24.11 -0.47
CA THR A 413 15.88 24.34 0.97
C THR A 413 15.50 23.04 1.64
N ILE A 414 16.08 22.76 2.80
CA ILE A 414 15.75 21.62 3.66
C ILE A 414 14.86 22.02 4.85
N ASN A 415 14.26 21.02 5.50
CA ASN A 415 13.28 21.20 6.57
C ASN A 415 13.82 21.66 7.92
N GLU A 416 15.13 21.58 8.13
CA GLU A 416 15.77 21.93 9.39
C GLU A 416 17.19 22.46 9.18
N GLN A 417 17.76 23.08 10.20
CA GLN A 417 19.10 23.66 10.14
C GLN A 417 20.19 22.57 10.16
N LEU A 418 21.14 22.66 9.24
CA LEU A 418 22.30 21.76 9.22
C LEU A 418 23.24 22.08 10.40
N PRO A 419 23.59 21.12 11.28
CA PRO A 419 24.35 21.42 12.49
C PRO A 419 25.86 21.61 12.28
N TYR A 420 26.34 21.44 11.06
CA TYR A 420 27.74 21.58 10.66
C TYR A 420 27.86 22.38 9.36
N ALA A 421 29.05 22.93 9.12
CA ALA A 421 29.34 23.64 7.88
C ALA A 421 29.63 22.64 6.75
N VAL A 422 29.29 23.01 5.52
CA VAL A 422 29.61 22.25 4.30
C VAL A 422 30.45 23.09 3.34
N GLY A 423 31.40 22.44 2.67
CA GLY A 423 32.32 23.08 1.75
C GLY A 423 31.93 22.89 0.29
N VAL A 424 32.53 23.68 -0.60
CA VAL A 424 32.49 23.41 -2.04
C VAL A 424 33.08 22.03 -2.31
N GLY A 425 32.38 21.21 -3.09
CA GLY A 425 32.78 19.84 -3.38
C GLY A 425 32.08 18.77 -2.53
N THR A 426 31.40 19.14 -1.44
CA THR A 426 30.57 18.23 -0.65
C THR A 426 29.52 17.57 -1.54
N THR A 427 29.42 16.25 -1.45
CA THR A 427 28.47 15.44 -2.19
C THR A 427 27.12 15.43 -1.50
N VAL A 428 26.04 15.44 -2.30
CA VAL A 428 24.65 15.45 -1.82
C VAL A 428 23.87 14.35 -2.52
N PRO A 429 23.88 13.12 -2.00
CA PRO A 429 23.05 12.05 -2.52
C PRO A 429 21.56 12.33 -2.27
N ILE A 430 20.74 12.16 -3.31
CA ILE A 430 19.31 12.46 -3.30
C ILE A 430 18.51 11.17 -3.46
N PHE A 431 17.53 10.99 -2.60
CA PHE A 431 16.68 9.79 -2.55
C PHE A 431 15.21 10.20 -2.57
N LYS A 432 14.35 9.31 -3.10
CA LYS A 432 12.91 9.39 -2.87
C LYS A 432 12.59 8.77 -1.52
N GLN A 433 11.86 9.49 -0.67
CA GLN A 433 11.48 9.02 0.65
C GLN A 433 10.36 7.98 0.56
N SER A 434 10.43 6.90 1.35
CA SER A 434 9.24 6.04 1.54
C SER A 434 8.20 6.81 2.34
N ARG A 435 7.00 7.02 1.80
CA ARG A 435 6.04 7.98 2.36
C ARG A 435 4.60 7.48 2.34
N ILE A 436 3.88 7.68 3.44
CA ILE A 436 2.43 7.49 3.52
C ILE A 436 1.80 8.84 3.88
N LEU A 437 0.84 9.27 3.07
CA LEU A 437 0.03 10.46 3.30
C LEU A 437 -1.40 10.04 3.64
N ALA A 438 -1.69 9.94 4.93
CA ALA A 438 -2.97 9.48 5.45
C ALA A 438 -3.86 10.67 5.88
N SER A 439 -5.07 10.76 5.33
CA SER A 439 -6.06 11.75 5.73
C SER A 439 -7.34 11.07 6.19
N GLY A 440 -7.69 11.26 7.47
CA GLY A 440 -8.87 10.67 8.08
C GLY A 440 -8.80 9.15 8.20
N HIS A 441 -7.66 8.62 8.66
CA HIS A 441 -7.48 7.17 8.85
C HIS A 441 -7.97 6.73 10.23
N SER A 442 -8.69 5.62 10.32
CA SER A 442 -9.11 5.06 11.61
C SER A 442 -8.21 3.91 12.02
N PHE A 443 -7.60 4.02 13.19
CA PHE A 443 -6.90 2.92 13.85
C PHE A 443 -7.82 2.30 14.88
N GLU A 444 -8.08 1.01 14.78
CA GLU A 444 -8.95 0.30 15.70
C GLU A 444 -8.20 -0.89 16.28
N TYR A 445 -7.75 -0.78 17.53
CA TYR A 445 -7.09 -1.89 18.24
C TYR A 445 -5.82 -2.43 17.55
N VAL A 446 -5.08 -1.60 16.82
CA VAL A 446 -3.79 -2.01 16.24
C VAL A 446 -2.82 -2.42 17.35
N GLY A 447 -2.06 -3.49 17.11
CA GLY A 447 -1.14 -4.11 18.09
C GLY A 447 -1.77 -5.28 18.87
N SER A 448 -3.08 -5.50 18.74
CA SER A 448 -3.79 -6.59 19.43
C SER A 448 -3.56 -7.99 18.86
N GLY A 449 -2.93 -8.08 17.69
CA GLY A 449 -2.52 -9.34 17.07
C GLY A 449 -3.29 -9.71 15.80
N ILE A 450 -2.79 -10.74 15.12
CA ILE A 450 -3.21 -11.15 13.77
C ILE A 450 -4.31 -12.23 13.74
N ALA A 451 -4.68 -12.78 14.88
CA ALA A 451 -5.71 -13.81 15.00
C ALA A 451 -6.96 -13.19 15.65
N ILE A 452 -8.05 -13.11 14.89
CA ILE A 452 -9.29 -12.45 15.32
C ILE A 452 -9.85 -13.09 16.60
N GLU A 453 -9.63 -14.38 16.82
CA GLU A 453 -10.12 -15.11 17.99
C GLU A 453 -9.49 -14.63 19.30
N THR A 454 -8.30 -14.02 19.22
CA THR A 454 -7.56 -13.50 20.38
C THR A 454 -7.39 -11.98 20.37
N ALA A 455 -7.51 -11.34 19.22
CA ALA A 455 -7.27 -9.90 19.05
C ALA A 455 -8.39 -9.02 19.62
N LEU A 456 -9.58 -9.59 19.88
CA LEU A 456 -10.68 -8.81 20.46
C LEU A 456 -10.34 -8.40 21.91
N PRO A 457 -10.76 -7.20 22.36
CA PRO A 457 -10.57 -6.78 23.75
C PRO A 457 -11.20 -7.75 24.77
N SER A 458 -12.37 -8.30 24.44
CA SER A 458 -13.07 -9.28 25.28
C SER A 458 -12.31 -10.61 25.44
N THR A 459 -11.36 -10.90 24.55
CA THR A 459 -10.53 -12.10 24.56
C THR A 459 -9.09 -11.82 24.98
N GLY A 460 -8.79 -10.61 25.47
CA GLY A 460 -7.48 -10.22 25.98
C GLY A 460 -6.57 -9.51 24.98
N GLY A 461 -7.06 -9.14 23.80
CA GLY A 461 -6.33 -8.31 22.85
C GLY A 461 -6.07 -6.90 23.40
N VAL A 462 -4.82 -6.44 23.29
CA VAL A 462 -4.38 -5.13 23.80
C VAL A 462 -3.80 -4.32 22.65
N SER A 463 -4.31 -3.12 22.45
CA SER A 463 -3.76 -2.18 21.45
C SER A 463 -2.41 -1.63 21.88
N ILE A 464 -1.50 -1.42 20.92
CA ILE A 464 -0.19 -0.79 21.12
C ILE A 464 -0.13 0.45 20.23
N GLN A 465 -0.15 1.63 20.83
CA GLN A 465 -0.26 2.90 20.10
C GLN A 465 0.91 3.09 19.12
N GLU A 466 2.12 2.72 19.53
CA GLU A 466 3.36 2.85 18.76
C GLU A 466 3.36 1.98 17.50
N ASN A 467 2.44 1.01 17.40
CA ASN A 467 2.30 0.14 16.24
C ASN A 467 1.34 0.70 15.18
N GLU A 468 0.55 1.71 15.50
CA GLU A 468 -0.37 2.33 14.53
C GLU A 468 0.36 3.07 13.42
N VAL A 469 1.42 3.80 13.78
CA VAL A 469 2.26 4.55 12.86
C VAL A 469 3.71 4.25 13.18
N ASN A 470 4.40 3.64 12.22
CA ASN A 470 5.77 3.18 12.42
C ASN A 470 6.67 3.71 11.30
N MET A 471 7.50 4.70 11.63
CA MET A 471 8.44 5.35 10.72
C MET A 471 9.85 4.83 10.99
N ARG A 472 10.48 4.20 10.00
CA ARG A 472 11.78 3.54 10.13
C ARG A 472 12.77 4.05 9.10
N ASN A 473 14.04 4.13 9.46
CA ASN A 473 15.14 4.33 8.50
C ASN A 473 14.99 5.53 7.55
N GLY A 474 14.31 6.60 7.98
CA GLY A 474 14.04 7.78 7.13
C GLY A 474 12.71 7.75 6.37
N GLY A 475 11.90 6.69 6.52
CA GLY A 475 10.51 6.67 6.08
C GLY A 475 9.64 7.66 6.86
N LEU A 476 8.54 8.11 6.24
CA LEU A 476 7.67 9.14 6.80
C LEU A 476 6.19 8.79 6.65
N VAL A 477 5.44 8.93 7.73
CA VAL A 477 3.98 8.88 7.72
C VAL A 477 3.45 10.24 8.18
N VAL A 478 2.72 10.92 7.30
CA VAL A 478 1.96 12.12 7.67
C VAL A 478 0.51 11.70 7.78
N TYR A 479 -0.11 11.94 8.94
CA TYR A 479 -1.43 11.38 9.22
C TYR A 479 -2.35 12.33 9.98
N THR A 480 -3.65 12.22 9.69
CA THR A 480 -4.73 12.55 10.62
C THR A 480 -5.50 11.28 10.92
N SER A 481 -5.82 11.03 12.20
CA SER A 481 -6.43 9.75 12.58
C SER A 481 -7.38 9.81 13.76
N THR A 482 -8.19 8.76 13.90
CA THR A 482 -8.92 8.43 15.13
C THR A 482 -8.46 7.07 15.67
N ASP A 483 -8.52 6.85 16.99
CA ASP A 483 -8.28 5.55 17.61
C ASP A 483 -9.59 4.85 18.08
N GLN A 484 -9.49 3.65 18.66
CA GLN A 484 -10.62 2.88 19.22
C GLN A 484 -11.37 3.60 20.35
N SER A 485 -10.74 4.57 21.02
CA SER A 485 -11.35 5.39 22.06
C SER A 485 -11.99 6.67 21.50
N GLY A 486 -11.88 6.90 20.19
CA GLY A 486 -12.34 8.10 19.51
C GLY A 486 -11.39 9.28 19.62
N ASN A 487 -10.19 9.10 20.18
CA ASN A 487 -9.21 10.19 20.27
C ASN A 487 -8.75 10.58 18.87
N PHE A 488 -8.58 11.87 18.63
CA PHE A 488 -8.18 12.40 17.33
C PHE A 488 -6.72 12.88 17.36
N ARG A 489 -5.94 12.54 16.33
CA ARG A 489 -4.52 12.92 16.22
C ARG A 489 -4.18 13.57 14.88
N ILE A 490 -3.27 14.56 14.92
CA ILE A 490 -2.63 15.16 13.75
C ILE A 490 -1.12 14.97 13.90
N GLY A 491 -0.58 13.97 13.22
CA GLY A 491 0.76 13.48 13.48
C GLY A 491 0.97 13.20 14.98
N ASP A 492 2.22 13.27 15.42
CA ASP A 492 2.59 13.17 16.84
C ASP A 492 2.41 14.51 17.58
N GLY A 493 1.95 15.53 16.87
CA GLY A 493 2.00 16.93 17.30
C GLY A 493 0.81 17.43 18.08
N VAL A 494 -0.36 16.84 17.83
CA VAL A 494 -1.64 17.28 18.37
C VAL A 494 -2.48 16.04 18.66
N THR A 495 -2.97 15.93 19.89
CA THR A 495 -3.93 14.90 20.30
C THR A 495 -5.13 15.57 20.97
N ILE A 496 -6.33 15.12 20.61
CA ILE A 496 -7.59 15.44 21.27
C ILE A 496 -8.07 14.15 21.93
N ASP A 497 -8.08 14.13 23.25
CA ASP A 497 -8.59 13.02 24.04
C ASP A 497 -10.07 13.24 24.33
N GLN A 498 -10.92 12.34 23.84
CA GLN A 498 -12.38 12.45 23.98
C GLN A 498 -12.85 12.15 25.40
N ASN A 499 -12.17 11.24 26.10
CA ASN A 499 -12.57 10.82 27.44
C ASN A 499 -12.30 11.93 28.46
N SER A 500 -11.14 12.58 28.34
CA SER A 500 -10.78 13.70 29.23
C SER A 500 -11.26 15.06 28.71
N GLY A 501 -11.65 15.17 27.43
CA GLY A 501 -12.01 16.42 26.78
C GLY A 501 -10.83 17.39 26.62
N THR A 502 -9.59 16.87 26.64
CA THR A 502 -8.37 17.67 26.61
C THR A 502 -7.72 17.70 25.23
N ILE A 503 -6.97 18.77 24.97
CA ILE A 503 -6.12 18.92 23.79
C ILE A 503 -4.69 19.14 24.27
N PHE A 504 -3.76 18.30 23.83
CA PHE A 504 -2.34 18.41 24.17
C PHE A 504 -1.44 18.12 22.96
N GLY A 505 -0.17 18.54 23.04
CA GLY A 505 0.80 18.39 21.96
C GLY A 505 1.82 19.52 21.92
N ASN A 506 2.85 19.34 21.08
CA ASN A 506 4.05 20.20 21.05
C ASN A 506 4.12 21.12 19.83
N PHE A 507 3.23 20.96 18.83
CA PHE A 507 3.35 21.64 17.52
C PHE A 507 2.31 22.72 17.24
N TYR A 508 1.59 23.22 18.25
CA TYR A 508 0.63 24.32 18.06
C TYR A 508 1.00 25.55 18.89
N GLN A 509 0.81 26.74 18.30
CA GLN A 509 0.89 28.01 19.02
C GLN A 509 -0.48 28.31 19.64
N ARG A 510 -0.55 28.39 20.97
CA ARG A 510 -1.72 28.94 21.69
C ARG A 510 -1.49 30.42 21.98
N SER A 511 -2.55 31.22 21.91
CA SER A 511 -2.53 32.59 22.42
C SER A 511 -2.29 32.57 23.93
N VAL A 512 -1.36 33.41 24.42
CA VAL A 512 -1.05 33.58 25.85
C VAL A 512 -2.29 33.99 26.66
N LEU A 513 -3.25 34.68 26.04
CA LEU A 513 -4.53 35.10 26.63
C LEU A 513 -5.44 33.92 27.02
N ALA A 514 -5.23 32.73 26.43
CA ALA A 514 -6.00 31.53 26.77
C ALA A 514 -5.50 30.81 28.04
N ASN A 515 -4.28 31.15 28.53
CA ASN A 515 -3.71 30.56 29.75
C ASN A 515 -3.97 31.40 31.01
N VAL A 516 -4.52 32.61 30.88
CA VAL A 516 -4.68 33.52 32.02
C VAL A 516 -6.15 33.91 32.18
N THR A 517 -6.83 33.36 33.19
CA THR A 517 -7.89 34.11 33.89
C THR A 517 -7.94 33.80 35.39
N PRO A 518 -8.33 34.78 36.24
CA PRO A 518 -8.73 36.13 35.88
C PRO A 518 -7.53 37.09 35.93
N TYR A 519 -7.32 37.82 34.85
CA TYR A 519 -6.54 39.05 34.89
C TYR A 519 -7.38 40.09 35.66
N ILE A 520 -7.04 40.31 36.93
CA ILE A 520 -7.56 41.46 37.69
C ILE A 520 -6.75 42.68 37.23
N LEU A 521 -7.29 43.43 36.27
CA LEU A 521 -6.81 44.78 36.00
C LEU A 521 -7.40 45.69 37.09
N ALA A 522 -6.65 45.96 38.14
CA ALA A 522 -6.94 47.06 39.05
C ALA A 522 -6.64 48.37 38.32
N LEU A 523 -7.65 48.98 37.70
CA LEU A 523 -7.57 50.39 37.31
C LEU A 523 -7.70 51.23 38.58
N GLY A 524 -6.57 51.65 39.13
CA GLY A 524 -6.49 52.67 40.17
C GLY A 524 -6.03 53.99 39.55
N GLY A 525 -6.91 55.00 39.58
CA GLY A 525 -6.61 56.39 39.20
C GLY A 525 -7.61 56.95 38.21
#